data_AF-A0A0T6AXW5-F1
#
_entry.id   AF-A0A0T6AXW5-F1
#
_cell.length_a   1.000
_cell.length_b   1.000
_cell.length_c   1.000
_cell.angle_alpha   90.00
_cell.angle_beta   90.00
_cell.angle_gamma   90.00
#
_symmetry.space_group_name_H-M   'P 1'
#
loop_
_entity.id
_entity.type
_entity.pdbx_description
1 polymer ?
#
loop_
_entity_poly.entity_id
_entity_poly.type
_entity_poly.pdbx_seq_one_letter_code
_entity_poly.pdbx_strand_id
1 'polypeptide(L)'
;MENNPERSSDVVQFLKSGEFAELVRGIINEEISRLEGIIASLKAELRQVLSVDKTVTSKCLISDVKADETWTEKVCFNQSVVHLSVKNKDYLVQALYDFTPQEQGELEFKRGDVITVTDRSDQHWWHGEIGHRKGLFPATYVTAYHT
;
A
#
# COMPACT_ATOMS: atom_id res chain seq x y z
N MET A 1 -57.21 -7.39 23.23
CA MET A 1 -56.51 -6.95 22.01
C MET A 1 -57.08 -5.58 21.67
N GLU A 2 -56.55 -4.53 22.28
CA GLU A 2 -57.10 -3.19 22.17
C GLU A 2 -56.23 -2.41 21.18
N ASN A 3 -56.68 -2.34 19.93
CA ASN A 3 -56.11 -1.44 18.94
C ASN A 3 -56.57 -0.02 19.30
N ASN A 4 -55.76 0.69 20.08
CA ASN A 4 -55.98 2.08 20.41
C ASN A 4 -55.58 2.97 19.20
N PRO A 5 -56.54 3.63 18.52
CA PRO A 5 -56.27 4.43 17.33
C PRO A 5 -55.43 5.69 17.62
N GLU A 6 -55.34 6.15 18.87
CA GLU A 6 -54.59 7.36 19.23
C GLU A 6 -53.07 7.16 19.13
N ARG A 7 -52.56 5.97 19.48
CA ARG A 7 -51.11 5.65 19.37
C ARG A 7 -50.60 5.66 17.93
N SER A 8 -51.48 5.41 16.97
CA SER A 8 -51.15 5.44 15.54
C SER A 8 -50.98 6.89 15.04
N SER A 9 -51.77 7.82 15.60
CA SER A 9 -51.73 9.25 15.24
C SER A 9 -50.39 9.88 15.61
N ASP A 10 -49.89 9.61 16.82
CA ASP A 10 -48.65 10.21 17.34
C ASP A 10 -47.42 9.76 16.54
N VAL A 11 -47.35 8.47 16.19
CA VAL A 11 -46.28 7.92 15.36
C VAL A 11 -46.34 8.52 13.94
N VAL A 12 -47.53 8.64 13.35
CA VAL A 12 -47.71 9.27 12.04
C VAL A 12 -47.35 10.76 12.07
N GLN A 13 -47.65 11.46 13.16
CA GLN A 13 -47.31 12.87 13.35
C GLN A 13 -45.79 13.05 13.51
N PHE A 14 -45.13 12.17 14.27
CA PHE A 14 -43.66 12.17 14.42
C PHE A 14 -42.93 11.85 13.11
N LEU A 15 -43.44 10.90 12.33
CA LEU A 15 -42.88 10.60 11.01
C LEU A 15 -43.03 11.76 10.02
N LYS A 16 -44.07 12.61 10.21
CA LYS A 16 -44.31 13.81 9.39
C LYS A 16 -43.66 15.07 9.95
N SER A 17 -43.22 15.09 11.21
CA SER A 17 -42.76 16.31 11.90
C SER A 17 -41.37 16.79 11.48
N GLY A 18 -40.70 16.13 10.52
CA GLY A 18 -39.31 16.46 10.14
C GLY A 18 -38.28 16.08 11.22
N GLU A 19 -38.71 15.91 12.47
CA GLU A 19 -37.89 15.46 13.61
C GLU A 19 -37.30 14.07 13.37
N PHE A 20 -38.04 13.16 12.74
CA PHE A 20 -37.51 11.86 12.33
C PHE A 20 -36.36 12.00 11.32
N ALA A 21 -36.45 12.94 10.38
CA ALA A 21 -35.39 13.18 9.40
C ALA A 21 -34.14 13.80 10.05
N GLU A 22 -34.30 14.70 11.02
CA GLU A 22 -33.18 15.25 11.78
C GLU A 22 -32.54 14.21 12.71
N LEU A 23 -33.34 13.32 13.31
CA LEU A 23 -32.82 12.21 14.12
C LEU A 23 -31.98 11.25 13.27
N VAL A 24 -32.49 10.83 12.11
CA VAL A 24 -31.76 9.95 11.18
C VAL A 24 -30.51 10.65 10.65
N ARG A 25 -30.61 11.94 10.30
CA ARG A 25 -29.45 12.75 9.90
C ARG A 25 -28.40 12.82 11.00
N GLY A 26 -28.80 13.00 12.26
CA GLY A 26 -27.90 12.98 13.42
C GLY A 26 -27.13 11.67 13.53
N ILE A 27 -27.83 10.53 13.47
CA ILE A 27 -27.21 9.20 13.54
C ILE A 27 -26.22 8.99 12.38
N ILE A 28 -26.59 9.39 11.16
CA ILE A 28 -25.70 9.27 10.00
C ILE A 28 -24.46 10.17 10.16
N ASN A 29 -24.63 11.40 10.64
CA ASN A 29 -23.52 12.34 10.81
C ASN A 29 -22.54 11.90 11.91
N GLU A 30 -23.03 11.31 13.01
CA GLU A 30 -22.18 10.73 14.04
C GLU A 30 -21.34 9.58 13.50
N GLU A 31 -21.96 8.68 12.72
CA GLU A 31 -21.25 7.54 12.13
C GLU A 31 -20.26 7.98 11.04
N ILE A 32 -20.61 8.98 10.22
CA ILE A 32 -19.68 9.58 9.25
C ILE A 32 -18.47 10.18 9.98
N SER A 33 -18.70 10.96 11.05
CA SER A 33 -17.62 11.58 11.82
C SER A 33 -16.67 10.52 12.42
N ARG A 34 -17.23 9.41 12.88
CA ARG A 34 -16.46 8.27 13.39
C ARG A 34 -15.60 7.62 12.29
N LEU A 35 -16.17 7.40 11.11
CA LEU A 35 -15.45 6.84 9.97
C LEU A 35 -14.36 7.80 9.46
N GLU A 36 -14.63 9.11 9.41
CA GLU A 36 -13.64 10.12 9.05
C GLU A 36 -12.46 10.13 10.01
N GLY A 37 -12.69 9.95 11.32
CA GLY A 37 -11.62 9.80 12.31
C GLY A 37 -10.75 8.55 12.08
N ILE A 38 -11.37 7.41 11.78
CA ILE A 38 -10.64 6.17 11.44
C ILE A 38 -9.81 6.38 10.16
N ILE A 39 -10.41 6.98 9.12
CA ILE A 39 -9.73 7.30 7.87
C ILE A 39 -8.56 8.25 8.11
N ALA A 40 -8.72 9.27 8.96
CA ALA A 40 -7.66 10.21 9.30
C ALA A 40 -6.49 9.50 10.02
N SER A 41 -6.80 8.58 10.94
CA SER A 41 -5.79 7.76 11.63
C SER A 41 -5.03 6.85 10.66
N LEU A 42 -5.73 6.13 9.79
CA LEU A 42 -5.11 5.28 8.76
C LEU A 42 -4.29 6.09 7.76
N LYS A 43 -4.77 7.28 7.36
CA LYS A 43 -4.01 8.22 6.52
C LYS A 43 -2.74 8.71 7.21
N ALA A 44 -2.76 8.93 8.53
CA ALA A 44 -1.59 9.33 9.30
C ALA A 44 -0.56 8.20 9.39
N GLU A 45 -1.00 6.96 9.61
CA GLU A 45 -0.14 5.76 9.58
C GLU A 45 0.48 5.55 8.19
N LEU A 46 -0.31 5.67 7.12
CA LEU A 46 0.19 5.57 5.75
C LEU A 46 1.19 6.69 5.41
N ARG A 47 0.95 7.92 5.91
CA ARG A 47 1.90 9.03 5.75
C ARG A 47 3.25 8.73 6.42
N GLN A 48 3.29 8.04 7.56
CA GLN A 48 4.55 7.66 8.19
C GLN A 48 5.33 6.67 7.31
N VAL A 49 4.65 5.71 6.68
CA VAL A 49 5.27 4.76 5.74
C VAL A 49 5.80 5.47 4.48
N LEU A 50 5.10 6.48 3.98
CA LEU A 50 5.51 7.29 2.81
C LEU A 50 6.56 8.38 3.13
N SER A 51 6.68 8.81 4.39
CA SER A 51 7.59 9.87 4.84
C SER A 51 9.06 9.43 4.91
N VAL A 52 9.33 8.12 4.83
CA VAL A 52 10.70 7.59 4.87
C VAL A 52 11.51 7.97 3.61
N ASP A 53 10.87 8.51 2.56
CA ASP A 53 11.50 8.85 1.28
C ASP A 53 11.57 10.35 0.94
N LYS A 54 11.81 11.21 1.96
CA LYS A 54 12.10 12.65 1.72
C LYS A 54 13.58 13.01 1.71
N THR A 55 14.48 12.07 1.99
CA THR A 55 15.92 12.30 1.90
C THR A 55 16.50 12.08 0.50
N VAL A 56 15.69 11.62 -0.47
CA VAL A 56 16.07 11.52 -1.88
C VAL A 56 15.12 12.37 -2.74
N THR A 57 15.11 13.68 -2.53
CA THR A 57 14.57 14.62 -3.54
C THR A 57 15.27 15.96 -3.40
N SER A 58 16.46 16.03 -3.97
CA SER A 58 17.09 17.32 -4.25
C SER A 58 16.32 18.01 -5.37
N LYS A 59 15.42 18.91 -4.95
CA LYS A 59 15.01 20.15 -5.63
C LYS A 59 14.58 20.03 -7.10
N CYS A 60 13.29 19.80 -7.34
CA CYS A 60 12.63 20.28 -8.55
C CYS A 60 11.36 21.04 -8.13
N LEU A 61 11.28 22.32 -8.52
CA LEU A 61 10.24 23.24 -8.08
C LEU A 61 8.93 22.92 -8.83
N ILE A 62 7.94 22.42 -8.12
CA ILE A 62 6.58 22.21 -8.63
C ILE A 62 5.82 23.53 -8.45
N SER A 63 5.90 24.43 -9.43
CA SER A 63 4.85 25.43 -9.62
C SER A 63 3.92 24.92 -10.72
N ASP A 64 2.62 24.96 -10.46
CA ASP A 64 1.53 24.85 -11.44
C ASP A 64 0.92 23.47 -11.74
N VAL A 65 0.55 22.72 -10.70
CA VAL A 65 -0.51 21.70 -10.84
C VAL A 65 -1.85 22.34 -10.46
N LYS A 66 -2.63 22.74 -11.47
CA LYS A 66 -4.04 23.08 -11.27
C LYS A 66 -4.86 21.81 -11.13
N ALA A 67 -5.62 21.75 -10.04
CA ALA A 67 -6.62 20.73 -9.80
C ALA A 67 -7.80 20.92 -10.75
N ASP A 68 -8.02 19.95 -11.63
CA ASP A 68 -9.26 19.76 -12.38
C ASP A 68 -9.57 18.26 -12.36
N GLU A 69 -10.82 17.98 -12.06
CA GLU A 69 -11.42 16.70 -11.74
C GLU A 69 -11.71 15.86 -13.00
N THR A 70 -10.72 15.18 -13.58
CA THR A 70 -10.97 13.94 -14.35
C THR A 70 -9.74 13.03 -14.34
N TRP A 71 -9.80 11.96 -13.54
CA TRP A 71 -8.79 10.91 -13.51
C TRP A 71 -8.78 10.14 -14.83
N THR A 72 -7.88 10.49 -15.75
CA THR A 72 -7.27 9.51 -16.65
C THR A 72 -5.77 9.75 -16.72
N GLU A 73 -5.03 8.69 -16.48
CA GLU A 73 -3.58 8.61 -16.54
C GLU A 73 -3.01 9.30 -17.77
N LYS A 74 -2.18 10.32 -17.56
CA LYS A 74 -1.16 10.76 -18.52
C LYS A 74 -0.11 11.57 -17.76
N VAL A 75 0.89 10.86 -17.24
CA VAL A 75 2.14 11.49 -16.79
C VAL A 75 3.06 11.59 -18.01
N CYS A 76 3.35 12.81 -18.45
CA CYS A 76 4.37 13.06 -19.46
C CYS A 76 5.76 12.77 -18.86
N PHE A 77 6.36 11.65 -19.22
CA PHE A 77 7.72 11.28 -18.79
C PHE A 77 8.68 11.44 -19.97
N ASN A 78 9.49 12.50 -19.97
CA ASN A 78 10.56 12.62 -20.97
C ASN A 78 11.68 11.64 -20.62
N GLN A 79 11.68 10.52 -21.34
CA GLN A 79 12.78 9.59 -21.63
C GLN A 79 13.78 9.33 -20.50
N SER A 80 13.40 8.46 -19.56
CA SER A 80 14.17 7.30 -19.09
C SER A 80 13.31 6.58 -18.05
N VAL A 81 12.56 5.58 -18.50
CA VAL A 81 11.70 4.72 -17.67
C VAL A 81 12.36 4.37 -16.33
N VAL A 82 11.83 4.92 -15.24
CA VAL A 82 12.12 4.43 -13.89
C VAL A 82 11.05 3.39 -13.58
N HIS A 83 11.45 2.12 -13.57
CA HIS A 83 10.59 1.04 -13.11
C HIS A 83 10.37 1.24 -11.59
N LEU A 84 9.27 1.87 -11.22
CA LEU A 84 8.85 2.06 -9.84
C LEU A 84 8.39 0.69 -9.30
N SER A 85 9.33 -0.08 -8.76
CA SER A 85 9.01 -1.26 -7.96
C SER A 85 8.48 -0.80 -6.60
N VAL A 86 7.22 -1.10 -6.32
CA VAL A 86 6.59 -0.90 -5.02
C VAL A 86 7.41 -1.66 -3.98
N LYS A 87 8.07 -0.94 -3.07
CA LYS A 87 8.93 -1.48 -2.01
C LYS A 87 8.14 -2.37 -1.05
N ASN A 88 7.98 -3.64 -1.43
CA ASN A 88 7.81 -4.72 -0.47
C ASN A 88 9.09 -4.72 0.40
N LYS A 89 9.02 -5.00 1.70
CA LYS A 89 10.22 -5.02 2.57
C LYS A 89 11.31 -5.85 1.89
N ASP A 90 12.35 -5.17 1.39
CA ASP A 90 13.45 -5.80 0.65
C ASP A 90 14.03 -6.88 1.58
N TYR A 91 13.84 -8.14 1.22
CA TYR A 91 14.33 -9.23 2.04
C TYR A 91 15.75 -9.53 1.63
N LEU A 92 16.67 -9.00 2.43
CA LEU A 92 18.09 -9.18 2.20
C LEU A 92 18.53 -10.52 2.77
N VAL A 93 19.28 -11.25 1.95
CA VAL A 93 19.90 -12.51 2.32
C VAL A 93 21.38 -12.46 2.00
N GLN A 94 22.19 -13.18 2.76
CA GLN A 94 23.61 -13.31 2.50
C GLN A 94 23.94 -14.69 1.97
N ALA A 95 24.75 -14.75 0.91
CA ALA A 95 25.26 -15.99 0.35
C ALA A 95 26.18 -16.72 1.34
N LEU A 96 25.84 -17.96 1.67
CA LEU A 96 26.66 -18.85 2.50
C LEU A 96 27.76 -19.53 1.68
N TYR A 97 27.53 -19.73 0.39
CA TYR A 97 28.42 -20.42 -0.55
C TYR A 97 28.48 -19.69 -1.89
N ASP A 98 29.48 -20.02 -2.70
CA ASP A 98 29.53 -19.61 -4.10
C ASP A 98 28.45 -20.38 -4.89
N PHE A 99 27.85 -19.72 -5.88
CA PHE A 99 26.92 -20.34 -6.79
C PHE A 99 27.23 -19.92 -8.23
N THR A 100 27.52 -20.92 -9.06
CA THR A 100 27.79 -20.76 -10.48
C THR A 100 26.57 -21.24 -11.28
N PRO A 101 25.95 -20.37 -12.10
CA PRO A 101 24.84 -20.75 -12.97
C PRO A 101 25.15 -21.95 -13.85
N GLN A 102 24.22 -22.89 -13.90
CA GLN A 102 24.17 -24.01 -14.85
C GLN A 102 23.20 -23.71 -16.00
N GLU A 103 22.17 -22.90 -15.75
CA GLU A 103 21.14 -22.57 -16.73
C GLU A 103 21.01 -21.05 -16.95
N GLN A 104 20.43 -20.69 -18.11
CA GLN A 104 20.16 -19.29 -18.42
C GLN A 104 19.00 -18.78 -17.54
N GLY A 105 19.25 -17.70 -16.80
CA GLY A 105 18.27 -17.11 -15.88
C GLY A 105 18.59 -17.36 -14.40
N GLU A 106 19.65 -18.11 -14.10
CA GLU A 106 20.17 -18.24 -12.75
C GLU A 106 21.11 -17.08 -12.37
N LEU A 107 21.12 -16.72 -11.08
CA LEU A 107 21.87 -15.60 -10.54
C LEU A 107 23.23 -16.08 -10.02
N GLU A 108 24.32 -15.64 -10.64
CA GLU A 108 25.68 -15.89 -10.13
C GLU A 108 26.01 -15.03 -8.90
N PHE A 109 26.58 -15.63 -7.86
CA PHE A 109 27.07 -14.92 -6.67
C PHE A 109 28.21 -15.66 -5.95
N LYS A 110 28.91 -14.92 -5.09
CA LYS A 110 29.99 -15.41 -4.25
C LYS A 110 29.59 -15.42 -2.78
N ARG A 111 30.21 -16.31 -2.00
CA ARG A 111 30.02 -16.34 -0.54
C ARG A 111 30.26 -14.95 0.05
N GLY A 112 29.31 -14.50 0.85
CA GLY A 112 29.34 -13.19 1.50
C GLY A 112 28.57 -12.10 0.75
N ASP A 113 28.22 -12.31 -0.52
CA ASP A 113 27.38 -11.37 -1.28
C ASP A 113 26.01 -11.21 -0.61
N VAL A 114 25.49 -9.98 -0.68
CA VAL A 114 24.14 -9.65 -0.20
C VAL A 114 23.22 -9.58 -1.42
N ILE A 115 22.14 -10.36 -1.37
CA ILE A 115 21.15 -10.49 -2.43
C ILE A 115 19.83 -9.90 -1.95
N THR A 116 19.19 -9.10 -2.80
CA THR A 116 17.82 -8.64 -2.58
C THR A 116 16.85 -9.68 -3.16
N VAL A 117 16.06 -10.33 -2.32
CA VAL A 117 15.06 -11.32 -2.76
C VAL A 117 13.82 -10.60 -3.30
N THR A 118 13.47 -10.85 -4.55
CA THR A 118 12.31 -10.28 -5.25
C THR A 118 11.10 -11.23 -5.28
N ASP A 119 11.32 -12.54 -5.29
CA ASP A 119 10.27 -13.56 -5.16
C ASP A 119 10.78 -14.79 -4.37
N ARG A 120 9.96 -15.27 -3.44
CA ARG A 120 10.19 -16.46 -2.61
C ARG A 120 8.98 -17.40 -2.57
N SER A 121 8.08 -17.29 -3.54
CA SER A 121 6.86 -18.08 -3.64
C SER A 121 7.15 -19.59 -3.68
N ASP A 122 8.30 -19.99 -4.22
CA ASP A 122 8.83 -21.35 -4.17
C ASP A 122 9.73 -21.59 -2.95
N GLN A 123 9.73 -22.83 -2.45
CA GLN A 123 10.45 -23.23 -1.24
C GLN A 123 11.95 -23.51 -1.47
N HIS A 124 12.32 -23.92 -2.68
CA HIS A 124 13.67 -24.35 -3.02
C HIS A 124 14.41 -23.29 -3.83
N TRP A 125 13.71 -22.54 -4.67
CA TRP A 125 14.30 -21.59 -5.62
C TRP A 125 13.70 -20.20 -5.47
N TRP A 126 14.56 -19.22 -5.20
CA TRP A 126 14.15 -17.83 -5.06
C TRP A 126 14.65 -16.99 -6.22
N HIS A 127 13.91 -15.94 -6.55
CA HIS A 127 14.40 -14.89 -7.42
C HIS A 127 14.99 -13.77 -6.59
N GLY A 128 16.12 -13.25 -7.05
CA GLY A 128 16.71 -12.06 -6.47
C GLY A 128 17.60 -11.30 -7.42
N GLU A 129 18.19 -10.25 -6.89
CA GLU A 129 19.04 -9.34 -7.63
C GLU A 129 20.28 -8.90 -6.85
N ILE A 130 21.39 -8.75 -7.57
CA ILE A 130 22.63 -8.13 -7.11
C ILE A 130 22.99 -7.04 -8.12
N GLY A 131 22.79 -5.77 -7.74
CA GLY A 131 22.99 -4.63 -8.62
C GLY A 131 22.07 -4.69 -9.84
N HIS A 132 22.64 -4.92 -11.02
CA HIS A 132 21.90 -5.05 -12.28
C HIS A 132 21.61 -6.49 -12.70
N ARG A 133 22.19 -7.49 -12.01
CA ARG A 133 21.99 -8.91 -12.32
C ARG A 133 20.79 -9.42 -11.56
N LYS A 134 19.92 -10.19 -12.23
CA LYS A 134 18.75 -10.83 -11.63
C LYS A 134 18.69 -12.28 -12.08
N GLY A 135 18.16 -13.14 -11.23
CA GLY A 135 17.96 -14.53 -11.58
C GLY A 135 17.53 -15.40 -10.41
N LEU A 136 17.41 -16.68 -10.72
CA LEU A 136 17.08 -17.75 -9.80
C LEU A 136 18.30 -18.22 -9.01
N PHE A 137 18.09 -18.57 -7.75
CA PHE A 137 19.09 -19.23 -6.92
C PHE A 137 18.47 -20.12 -5.85
N PRO A 138 19.18 -21.14 -5.36
CA PRO A 138 18.68 -22.03 -4.33
C PRO A 138 18.59 -21.34 -2.97
N ALA A 139 17.42 -21.43 -2.32
CA ALA A 139 17.14 -20.88 -1.00
C ALA A 139 18.09 -21.41 0.09
N THR A 140 18.60 -22.64 -0.09
CA THR A 140 19.52 -23.31 0.84
C THR A 140 20.94 -22.75 0.81
N TYR A 141 21.28 -21.91 -0.18
CA TYR A 141 22.61 -21.30 -0.33
C TYR A 141 22.73 -19.95 0.36
N VAL A 142 21.64 -19.48 0.98
CA VAL A 142 21.57 -18.17 1.61
C VAL A 142 21.06 -18.25 3.04
N THR A 143 21.34 -17.21 3.82
CA THR A 143 20.78 -17.01 5.15
C THR A 143 20.19 -15.61 5.27
N ALA A 144 19.31 -15.39 6.25
CA ALA A 144 18.82 -14.06 6.56
C ALA A 144 20.00 -13.12 6.86
N TYR A 145 20.04 -11.96 6.20
CA TYR A 145 21.07 -10.96 6.45
C TYR A 145 20.71 -10.15 7.70
N HIS A 146 21.49 -10.33 8.76
CA HIS A 146 21.38 -9.54 9.99
C HIS A 146 22.54 -8.56 10.04
N THR A 147 22.22 -7.27 10.18
CA THR A 147 23.19 -6.17 10.31
C THR A 147 23.64 -6.00 11.74
#